data_AF-A0A7S2N4X1-F1
#
_entry.id   AF-A0A7S2N4X1-F1
#
_cell.length_a   1.000
_cell.length_b   1.000
_cell.length_c   1.000
_cell.angle_alpha   90.00
_cell.angle_beta   90.00
_cell.angle_gamma   90.00
#
_symmetry.space_group_name_H-M   'P 1'
#
loop_
_entity.id
_entity.type
_entity.pdbx_description
1 polymer ?
#
loop_
_entity_poly.entity_id
_entity_poly.type
_entity_poly.pdbx_seq_one_letter_code
_entity_poly.pdbx_strand_id
1 'polypeptide(L)'
;QGSDLPTSGGIKLVYAAENAGDLAFVSAFDQIKQRFPSLVDFYFVLNDPPPSWTQGIGFVDPDTIRSKLWFPPSDDIVNVICGPPIFEKIMCGNLSKLGYASHQYYAFSNDPIG
;
A
#
# COMPACT_ATOMS: atom_id res chain seq x y z
N GLN A 1 -21.80 12.45 -5.32
CA GLN A 1 -22.12 11.00 -5.35
C GLN A 1 -21.10 10.35 -4.43
N GLY A 2 -21.59 9.72 -3.36
CA GLY A 2 -20.79 9.34 -2.19
C GLY A 2 -19.68 8.35 -2.56
N SER A 3 -18.51 8.53 -1.97
CA SER A 3 -17.33 7.71 -2.22
C SER A 3 -17.57 6.27 -1.75
N ASP A 4 -17.69 5.33 -2.68
CA ASP A 4 -17.73 3.88 -2.45
C ASP A 4 -16.39 3.33 -1.92
N LEU A 5 -15.56 4.14 -1.27
CA LEU A 5 -14.28 3.68 -0.72
C LEU A 5 -14.50 2.90 0.58
N PRO A 6 -13.67 1.90 0.89
CA PRO A 6 -13.69 1.21 2.16
C PRO A 6 -13.56 2.23 3.30
N THR A 7 -14.60 2.33 4.15
CA THR A 7 -14.65 3.27 5.29
C THR A 7 -14.66 2.58 6.65
N SER A 8 -15.02 1.29 6.73
CA SER A 8 -15.10 0.52 7.99
C SER A 8 -14.40 -0.85 7.96
N GLY A 9 -13.81 -1.25 6.83
CA GLY A 9 -13.08 -2.51 6.68
C GLY A 9 -12.76 -2.79 5.21
N GLY A 10 -11.79 -3.66 4.94
CA GLY A 10 -11.33 -3.98 3.58
C GLY A 10 -9.82 -3.85 3.40
N ILE A 11 -9.36 -3.96 2.15
CA ILE A 11 -7.95 -3.94 1.79
C ILE A 11 -7.61 -2.61 1.11
N LYS A 12 -6.62 -1.92 1.65
CA LYS A 12 -5.96 -0.78 0.99
C LYS A 12 -4.56 -1.20 0.59
N LEU A 13 -4.21 -1.08 -0.69
CA LEU A 13 -2.89 -1.44 -1.21
C LEU A 13 -2.19 -0.19 -1.73
N VAL A 14 -0.95 0.01 -1.29
CA VAL A 14 0.01 0.88 -1.96
C VAL A 14 0.98 -0.01 -2.74
N TYR A 15 1.00 0.09 -4.07
CA TYR A 15 1.85 -0.71 -4.94
C TYR A 15 2.87 0.19 -5.66
N ALA A 16 4.14 0.03 -5.31
CA ALA A 16 5.22 0.86 -5.82
C ALA A 16 6.07 0.10 -6.85
N ALA A 17 6.50 0.79 -7.90
CA ALA A 17 7.41 0.28 -8.91
C ALA A 17 8.29 1.40 -9.49
N GLU A 18 9.27 1.06 -10.31
CA GLU A 18 10.11 2.07 -10.98
C GLU A 18 9.27 2.77 -12.07
N ASN A 19 8.81 2.02 -13.07
CA ASN A 19 8.04 2.53 -14.19
C ASN A 19 6.67 1.82 -14.30
N ALA A 20 5.75 2.39 -15.09
CA ALA A 20 4.42 1.79 -15.28
C ALA A 20 4.45 0.38 -15.89
N GLY A 21 5.51 0.05 -16.66
CA GLY A 21 5.70 -1.27 -17.26
C GLY A 21 6.10 -2.37 -16.26
N ASP A 22 6.60 -2.00 -15.08
CA ASP A 22 7.01 -2.94 -14.03
C ASP A 22 5.85 -3.37 -13.13
N LEU A 23 4.69 -2.71 -13.26
CA LEU A 23 3.49 -3.05 -12.51
C LEU A 23 2.89 -4.35 -13.06
N ALA A 24 3.01 -5.42 -12.27
CA ALA A 24 2.39 -6.69 -12.59
C ALA A 24 0.88 -6.66 -12.26
N PHE A 25 0.09 -7.42 -13.03
CA PHE A 25 -1.32 -7.70 -12.73
C PHE A 25 -2.26 -6.48 -12.64
N VAL A 26 -1.92 -5.34 -13.24
CA VAL A 26 -2.77 -4.12 -13.25
C VAL A 26 -4.20 -4.40 -13.69
N SER A 27 -4.38 -5.18 -14.76
CA SER A 27 -5.72 -5.56 -15.26
C SER A 27 -6.51 -6.43 -14.28
N ALA A 28 -5.84 -7.21 -13.44
CA ALA A 28 -6.50 -8.00 -12.39
C ALA A 28 -6.94 -7.10 -11.22
N PHE A 29 -6.12 -6.13 -10.83
CA PHE A 29 -6.51 -5.12 -9.85
C PHE A 29 -7.76 -4.35 -10.30
N ASP A 30 -7.82 -3.91 -11.56
CA ASP A 30 -9.01 -3.22 -12.09
C ASP A 30 -10.27 -4.10 -12.01
N GLN A 31 -10.16 -5.39 -12.37
CA GLN A 31 -11.27 -6.34 -12.26
C GLN A 31 -11.71 -6.56 -10.80
N ILE A 32 -10.76 -6.68 -9.86
CA ILE A 32 -11.07 -6.84 -8.43
C ILE A 32 -11.76 -5.58 -7.90
N LYS A 33 -11.29 -4.38 -8.27
CA LYS A 33 -11.91 -3.12 -7.87
C LYS A 33 -13.31 -2.94 -8.44
N GLN A 34 -13.54 -3.32 -9.70
CA GLN A 34 -14.88 -3.34 -10.28
C GLN A 34 -15.81 -4.34 -9.58
N ARG A 35 -15.28 -5.49 -9.14
CA ARG A 35 -16.07 -6.53 -8.48
C ARG A 35 -16.38 -6.21 -7.01
N PHE A 36 -15.46 -5.55 -6.32
CA PHE A 36 -15.55 -5.27 -4.88
C PHE A 36 -15.22 -3.80 -4.56
N PRO A 37 -15.92 -2.82 -5.17
CA PRO A 37 -15.54 -1.41 -5.10
C PRO A 37 -15.51 -0.86 -3.66
N SER A 38 -16.36 -1.40 -2.78
CA SER A 38 -16.44 -1.00 -1.36
C SER A 38 -15.47 -1.70 -0.43
N LEU A 39 -14.73 -2.71 -0.91
CA LEU A 39 -13.83 -3.53 -0.08
C LEU A 39 -12.36 -3.39 -0.45
N VAL A 40 -12.05 -2.90 -1.66
CA VAL A 40 -10.67 -2.71 -2.09
C VAL A 40 -10.41 -1.29 -2.56
N ASP A 41 -9.25 -0.76 -2.21
CA ASP A 41 -8.71 0.44 -2.83
C ASP A 41 -7.22 0.27 -3.12
N PHE A 42 -6.81 0.70 -4.31
CA PHE A 42 -5.47 0.50 -4.83
C PHE A 42 -4.89 1.85 -5.23
N TYR A 43 -3.69 2.12 -4.72
CA TYR A 43 -2.92 3.32 -5.01
C TYR A 43 -1.52 2.93 -5.49
N PHE A 44 -1.12 3.44 -6.63
CA PHE A 44 0.11 3.10 -7.31
C PHE A 44 1.10 4.26 -7.19
N VAL A 45 2.37 3.92 -6.99
CA VAL A 45 3.47 4.90 -6.84
C VAL A 45 4.57 4.54 -7.82
N LEU A 46 5.03 5.49 -8.63
CA LEU A 46 6.09 5.28 -9.61
C LEU A 46 7.26 6.23 -9.39
N ASN A 47 8.49 5.74 -9.50
CA ASN A 47 9.68 6.59 -9.47
C ASN A 47 9.85 7.38 -10.77
N ASP A 48 9.62 6.73 -11.91
CA ASP A 48 9.70 7.30 -13.27
C ASP A 48 8.35 7.15 -13.99
N PRO A 49 7.35 8.00 -13.65
CA PRO A 49 6.03 7.92 -14.24
C PRO A 49 5.95 8.49 -15.66
N PRO A 50 5.04 7.98 -16.52
CA PRO A 50 4.72 8.66 -17.77
C PRO A 50 4.03 10.02 -17.52
N PRO A 51 4.04 10.95 -18.50
CA PRO A 51 3.44 12.28 -18.34
C PRO A 51 1.95 12.30 -17.95
N SER A 52 1.22 11.23 -18.25
CA SER A 52 -0.21 11.08 -17.94
C SER A 52 -0.48 10.48 -16.55
N TRP A 53 0.54 10.23 -15.74
CA TRP A 53 0.38 9.63 -14.42
C TRP A 53 -0.25 10.61 -13.43
N THR A 54 -1.19 10.11 -12.62
CA THR A 54 -1.99 10.94 -11.70
C THR A 54 -1.92 10.48 -10.25
N GLN A 55 -1.17 9.41 -9.98
CA GLN A 55 -1.06 8.82 -8.65
C GLN A 55 0.29 9.18 -8.00
N GLY A 56 0.82 8.35 -7.12
CA GLY A 56 2.03 8.67 -6.36
C GLY A 56 3.27 8.72 -7.25
N ILE A 57 4.19 9.62 -6.91
CA ILE A 57 5.46 9.80 -7.61
C ILE A 57 6.60 9.72 -6.59
N GLY A 58 7.66 8.97 -6.92
CA GLY A 58 8.81 8.73 -6.05
C GLY A 58 8.58 7.59 -5.06
N PHE A 59 9.02 7.79 -3.82
CA PHE A 59 9.00 6.74 -2.80
C PHE A 59 7.73 6.77 -1.95
N VAL A 60 7.34 5.60 -1.44
CA VAL A 60 6.30 5.52 -0.40
C VAL A 60 6.85 6.14 0.89
N ASP A 61 6.19 7.19 1.36
CA ASP A 61 6.58 7.95 2.54
C ASP A 61 5.48 7.91 3.63
N PRO A 62 5.72 8.47 4.83
CA PRO A 62 4.71 8.50 5.89
C PRO A 62 3.39 9.20 5.48
N ASP A 63 3.43 10.17 4.56
CA ASP A 63 2.24 10.89 4.09
C ASP A 63 1.39 10.02 3.17
N THR A 64 2.04 9.23 2.31
CA THR A 64 1.39 8.20 1.50
C THR A 64 0.70 7.18 2.38
N ILE A 65 1.37 6.69 3.43
CA ILE A 65 0.78 5.73 4.36
C ILE A 65 -0.44 6.34 5.06
N ARG A 66 -0.33 7.57 5.61
CA ARG A 66 -1.44 8.24 6.30
C ARG A 66 -2.65 8.49 5.40
N SER A 67 -2.42 8.80 4.13
CA SER A 67 -3.49 9.19 3.21
C SER A 67 -4.10 8.04 2.42
N LYS A 68 -3.35 6.94 2.21
CA LYS A 68 -3.75 5.84 1.31
C LYS A 68 -3.97 4.51 2.01
N LEU A 69 -3.41 4.32 3.20
CA LEU A 69 -3.64 3.12 4.01
C LEU A 69 -4.57 3.42 5.19
N TRP A 70 -4.89 2.41 5.98
CA TRP A 70 -5.76 2.54 7.15
C TRP A 70 -5.05 3.31 8.25
N PHE A 71 -5.53 4.51 8.57
CA PHE A 71 -4.96 5.40 9.59
C PHE A 71 -6.11 6.11 10.33
N PRO A 72 -6.02 6.39 11.66
CA PRO A 72 -4.89 6.13 12.56
C PRO A 72 -4.66 4.64 12.85
N PRO A 73 -3.50 4.26 13.44
CA PRO A 73 -3.27 2.89 13.93
C PRO A 73 -4.39 2.44 14.87
N SER A 74 -4.80 1.18 14.74
CA SER A 74 -5.82 0.53 15.57
C SER A 74 -5.57 -0.98 15.61
N ASP A 75 -5.92 -1.65 16.70
CA ASP A 75 -5.67 -3.08 16.89
C ASP A 75 -6.34 -3.97 15.82
N ASP A 76 -7.34 -3.44 15.12
CA ASP A 76 -8.04 -4.10 14.00
C ASP A 76 -7.29 -3.97 12.65
N ILE A 77 -6.14 -3.29 12.62
CA ILE A 77 -5.35 -3.05 11.40
C ILE A 77 -4.06 -3.88 11.43
N VAL A 78 -3.85 -4.66 10.38
CA VAL A 78 -2.58 -5.33 10.08
C VAL A 78 -2.05 -4.82 8.75
N ASN A 79 -0.81 -4.34 8.75
CA ASN A 79 -0.09 -3.96 7.53
C ASN A 79 0.80 -5.12 7.09
N VAL A 80 0.74 -5.49 5.81
CA VAL A 80 1.61 -6.51 5.25
C VAL A 80 2.52 -5.84 4.22
N ILE A 81 3.82 -6.10 4.32
CA ILE A 81 4.86 -5.43 3.53
C ILE A 81 5.63 -6.51 2.77
N CYS A 82 5.72 -6.34 1.45
CA CYS A 82 6.48 -7.21 0.56
C CYS A 82 7.30 -6.34 -0.40
N GLY A 83 8.58 -6.67 -0.57
CA GLY A 83 9.44 -6.04 -1.56
C GLY A 83 10.92 -6.32 -1.31
N PRO A 84 11.83 -5.59 -1.98
CA PRO A 84 13.25 -5.69 -1.69
C PRO A 84 13.54 -5.44 -0.19
N PRO A 85 14.51 -6.13 0.44
CA PRO A 85 14.75 -6.02 1.89
C PRO A 85 14.92 -4.59 2.42
N ILE A 86 15.54 -3.72 1.61
CA ILE A 86 15.70 -2.31 1.97
C ILE A 86 14.36 -1.56 2.00
N PHE A 87 13.46 -1.86 1.06
CA PHE A 87 12.12 -1.28 1.01
C PHE A 87 11.32 -1.69 2.24
N GLU A 88 11.32 -2.98 2.58
CA GLU A 88 10.61 -3.50 3.76
C GLU A 88 11.10 -2.85 5.06
N LYS A 89 12.42 -2.70 5.22
CA LYS A 89 13.03 -2.02 6.36
C LYS A 89 12.58 -0.57 6.48
N ILE A 90 12.54 0.18 5.36
CA ILE A 90 12.10 1.58 5.36
C ILE A 90 10.62 1.66 5.72
N MET A 91 9.78 0.79 5.17
CA MET A 91 8.34 0.77 5.45
C MET A 91 8.05 0.45 6.92
N CYS A 92 8.73 -0.55 7.51
CA CYS A 92 8.65 -0.83 8.94
C CYS A 92 9.02 0.39 9.78
N GLY A 93 10.09 1.10 9.40
CA GLY A 93 10.50 2.34 10.06
C GLY A 93 9.46 3.46 9.95
N ASN A 94 8.82 3.61 8.79
CA ASN A 94 7.75 4.60 8.59
C ASN A 94 6.49 4.27 9.41
N LEU A 95 6.07 3.00 9.45
CA LEU A 95 4.97 2.55 10.29
C LEU A 95 5.27 2.77 11.78
N SER A 96 6.47 2.42 12.23
CA SER A 96 6.89 2.68 13.62
C SER A 96 6.82 4.18 13.96
N LYS A 97 7.31 5.07 13.08
CA LYS A 97 7.22 6.54 13.28
C LYS A 97 5.78 7.06 13.32
N LEU A 98 4.86 6.40 12.62
CA LEU A 98 3.43 6.74 12.59
C LEU A 98 2.65 6.18 13.79
N GLY A 99 3.30 5.43 14.67
CA GLY A 99 2.71 4.92 15.90
C GLY A 99 2.09 3.53 15.78
N TYR A 100 2.32 2.80 14.68
CA TYR A 100 1.94 1.38 14.63
C TYR A 100 2.85 0.56 15.54
N ALA A 101 2.25 -0.27 16.39
CA ALA A 101 2.95 -1.26 17.18
C ALA A 101 3.51 -2.39 16.30
N SER A 102 4.56 -3.06 16.75
CA SER A 102 5.25 -4.10 15.97
C SER A 102 4.36 -5.29 15.60
N HIS A 103 3.30 -5.57 16.36
CA HIS A 103 2.36 -6.64 16.06
C HIS A 103 1.30 -6.24 15.00
N GLN A 104 1.23 -4.94 14.65
CA GLN A 104 0.31 -4.42 13.63
C GLN A 104 0.93 -4.39 12.22
N TYR A 105 2.14 -4.92 12.07
CA TYR A 105 2.73 -5.08 10.75
C TYR A 105 3.63 -6.31 10.64
N TYR A 106 3.64 -6.88 9.45
CA TYR A 106 4.44 -8.03 9.08
C TYR A 106 5.18 -7.74 7.78
N ALA A 107 6.46 -8.07 7.72
CA ALA A 107 7.32 -7.91 6.55
C ALA A 107 7.86 -9.29 6.17
N PHE A 108 7.72 -9.69 4.90
CA PHE A 108 8.09 -11.03 4.44
C PHE A 108 9.58 -11.33 4.58
N SER A 109 10.46 -10.32 4.56
CA SER A 109 11.89 -10.49 4.85
C SER A 109 12.17 -10.98 6.28
N ASN A 110 11.18 -10.87 7.18
CA ASN A 110 11.27 -11.35 8.54
C ASN A 110 10.73 -12.79 8.69
N ASP A 111 10.29 -13.45 7.61
CA ASP A 111 9.86 -14.85 7.67
C ASP A 111 11.07 -15.76 7.93
N PRO A 112 11.11 -16.50 9.06
CA PRO A 112 12.19 -17.43 9.34
C PRO A 112 12.21 -18.66 8.41
N ILE A 113 11.19 -18.87 7.57
CA ILE A 113 11.07 -20.06 6.72
C ILE A 113 11.65 -19.88 5.32
N GLY A 114 11.77 -18.65 4.79
CA GLY A 114 12.45 -18.36 3.51
C GLY A 114 11.94 -19.15 2.30
#